data_AF-A0A4R0NQ91-F1
#
_entry.id   AF-A0A4R0NQ91-F1
#
_cell.length_a   1.000
_cell.length_b   1.000
_cell.length_c   1.000
_cell.angle_alpha   90.00
_cell.angle_beta   90.00
_cell.angle_gamma   90.00
#
_symmetry.space_group_name_H-M   'P 1'
#
loop_
_entity.id
_entity.type
_entity.pdbx_description
1 polymer ?
#
loop_
_entity_poly.entity_id
_entity_poly.type
_entity_poly.pdbx_seq_one_letter_code
_entity_poly.pdbx_strand_id
1 'polypeptide(L)'
;MKNHNILASESFSCGSRHYFLDFKLARNNSNYISITRSDAQPDGSYTRQSVAFFEEHFHVLIACLSSLFRTVAYQDEQNMTVQDLYSRNIERRASGIKSWEPELRPREKMLERGRDKMSNAELLAMLIGSGTPRETAVDLAGRILESVGGNLLKLSDLELSDYCRFVGMGVAKTCSILAAMELAKRMYPMLNVVPVKKVQVSSGAGIRPAID
;
A
#
# COMPACT_ATOMS: atom_id res chain seq x y z
N MET A 1 16.52 35.19 -31.30
CA MET A 1 17.35 33.96 -31.32
C MET A 1 16.74 32.98 -30.34
N LYS A 2 16.32 31.78 -30.77
CA LYS A 2 15.77 30.77 -29.85
C LYS A 2 16.88 30.36 -28.87
N ASN A 3 16.65 30.57 -27.58
CA ASN A 3 17.55 30.12 -26.52
C ASN A 3 17.66 28.59 -26.63
N HIS A 4 18.76 28.09 -27.20
CA HIS A 4 19.07 26.66 -27.36
C HIS A 4 19.24 25.89 -26.03
N ASN A 5 18.86 26.54 -24.95
CA ASN A 5 19.10 26.11 -23.60
C ASN A 5 17.80 25.95 -22.77
N ILE A 6 16.64 26.06 -23.40
CA ILE A 6 15.37 25.81 -22.73
C ILE A 6 14.84 24.51 -23.29
N LEU A 7 14.81 23.49 -22.43
CA LEU A 7 14.34 22.14 -22.74
C LEU A 7 12.82 22.06 -22.63
N ALA A 8 12.24 22.76 -21.65
CA ALA A 8 10.80 22.95 -21.48
C ALA A 8 10.53 24.29 -20.77
N SER A 9 9.38 24.90 -21.01
CA SER A 9 9.00 26.17 -20.36
C SER A 9 7.49 26.27 -20.22
N GLU A 10 7.06 26.74 -19.06
CA GLU A 10 5.68 27.12 -18.75
C GLU A 10 5.66 28.58 -18.27
N SER A 11 4.58 29.31 -18.53
CA SER A 11 4.49 30.70 -18.10
C SER A 11 3.05 31.14 -17.80
N PHE A 12 2.91 32.10 -16.90
CA PHE A 12 1.64 32.75 -16.61
C PHE A 12 1.87 34.21 -16.22
N SER A 13 0.82 35.02 -16.31
CA SER A 13 0.90 36.46 -16.02
C SER A 13 -0.20 36.89 -15.06
N CYS A 14 0.11 37.84 -14.18
CA CYS A 14 -0.85 38.46 -13.28
C CYS A 14 -0.54 39.96 -13.17
N GLY A 15 -1.39 40.78 -13.79
CA GLY A 15 -1.16 42.23 -13.90
C GLY A 15 0.12 42.56 -14.65
N SER A 16 0.96 43.42 -14.07
CA SER A 16 2.29 43.80 -14.62
C SER A 16 3.39 42.75 -14.36
N ARG A 17 3.05 41.57 -13.84
CA ARG A 17 4.02 40.52 -13.49
C ARG A 17 3.88 39.33 -14.41
N HIS A 18 5.01 38.88 -14.95
CA HIS A 18 5.12 37.68 -15.78
C HIS A 18 6.00 36.66 -15.08
N TYR A 19 5.52 35.42 -14.98
CA TYR A 19 6.22 34.33 -14.34
C TYR A 19 6.59 33.26 -15.37
N PHE A 20 7.81 32.75 -15.27
CA PHE A 20 8.35 31.70 -16.13
C PHE A 20 8.89 30.57 -15.26
N LEU A 21 8.51 29.33 -15.58
CA LEU A 21 9.06 28.11 -15.04
C LEU A 21 9.77 27.39 -16.19
N ASP A 22 11.10 27.44 -16.20
CA ASP A 22 11.91 26.88 -17.27
C ASP A 22 12.73 25.68 -16.80
N PHE A 23 12.79 24.64 -17.62
CA PHE A 23 13.78 23.57 -17.52
C PHE A 23 14.90 23.81 -18.54
N LYS A 24 16.15 23.88 -18.08
CA LYS A 24 17.30 24.37 -18.84
C LYS A 24 18.53 23.47 -18.67
N LEU A 25 19.49 23.58 -19.59
CA LEU A 25 20.77 22.87 -19.61
C LEU A 25 21.96 23.80 -19.30
N ALA A 26 22.60 23.68 -18.15
CA ALA A 26 23.76 24.52 -17.86
C ALA A 26 24.94 24.25 -18.81
N ARG A 27 25.91 25.17 -18.87
CA ARG A 27 27.10 25.03 -19.74
C ARG A 27 27.94 23.79 -19.42
N ASN A 28 27.82 23.27 -18.21
CA ASN A 28 28.46 22.04 -17.75
C ASN A 28 27.63 20.77 -18.04
N ASN A 29 26.60 20.86 -18.90
CA ASN A 29 25.64 19.81 -19.22
C ASN A 29 24.74 19.32 -18.06
N SER A 30 24.71 20.00 -16.91
CA SER A 30 23.76 19.68 -15.85
C SER A 30 22.40 20.31 -16.12
N ASN A 31 21.32 19.58 -15.85
CA ASN A 31 19.99 20.16 -15.99
C ASN A 31 19.61 20.98 -14.74
N TYR A 32 18.79 22.01 -14.94
CA TYR A 32 18.27 22.83 -13.84
C TYR A 32 16.91 23.42 -14.15
N ILE A 33 16.11 23.66 -13.11
CA ILE A 33 14.86 24.41 -13.19
C ILE A 33 15.13 25.85 -12.76
N SER A 34 14.54 26.82 -13.45
CA SER A 34 14.60 28.23 -13.14
C SER A 34 13.18 28.79 -13.04
N ILE A 35 12.89 29.44 -11.91
CA ILE A 35 11.62 30.16 -11.70
C ILE A 35 11.94 31.64 -11.74
N THR A 36 11.43 32.34 -12.74
CA THR A 36 11.69 33.76 -12.98
C THR A 36 10.40 34.58 -12.83
N ARG A 37 10.46 35.66 -12.05
CA ARG A 37 9.46 36.73 -12.05
C ARG A 37 10.03 37.91 -12.84
N SER A 38 9.24 38.46 -13.75
CA SER A 38 9.55 39.63 -14.58
C SER A 38 8.47 40.69 -14.35
N ASP A 39 8.81 41.78 -13.67
CA ASP A 39 7.92 42.88 -13.35
C ASP A 39 8.10 44.01 -14.39
N ALA A 40 7.03 44.42 -15.06
CA ALA A 40 7.03 45.56 -16.00
C ALA A 40 7.09 46.88 -15.23
N GLN A 41 7.97 47.77 -15.66
CA GLN A 41 8.17 49.09 -15.07
C GLN A 41 7.45 50.18 -15.88
N PRO A 42 7.10 51.32 -15.26
CA PRO A 42 6.41 52.42 -15.95
C PRO A 42 7.20 53.03 -17.11
N ASP A 43 8.53 52.91 -17.09
CA ASP A 43 9.43 53.38 -18.16
C ASP A 43 9.52 52.39 -19.36
N GLY A 44 8.74 51.31 -19.33
CA GLY A 44 8.74 50.26 -20.35
C GLY A 44 9.85 49.22 -20.17
N SER A 45 10.70 49.35 -19.14
CA SER A 45 11.71 48.35 -18.80
C SER A 45 11.10 47.19 -17.98
N TYR A 46 11.91 46.15 -17.72
CA TYR A 46 11.50 45.01 -16.90
C TYR A 46 12.55 44.71 -15.83
N THR A 47 12.11 44.47 -14.61
CA THR A 47 12.97 43.93 -13.53
C THR A 47 12.73 42.44 -13.41
N ARG A 48 13.81 41.64 -13.42
CA ARG A 48 13.73 40.18 -13.32
C ARG A 48 14.40 39.67 -12.06
N GLN A 49 13.72 38.74 -11.39
CA GLN A 49 14.24 37.97 -10.27
C GLN A 49 14.09 36.49 -10.60
N SER A 50 15.17 35.72 -10.46
CA SER A 50 15.14 34.28 -10.71
C SER A 50 15.76 33.52 -9.55
N VAL A 51 15.18 32.36 -9.28
CA VAL A 51 15.82 31.29 -8.50
C VAL A 51 16.08 30.11 -9.42
N ALA A 52 17.16 29.37 -9.18
CA ALA A 52 17.52 28.18 -9.95
C ALA A 52 17.84 27.02 -9.02
N PHE A 53 17.46 25.81 -9.42
CA PHE A 53 17.74 24.56 -8.72
C PHE A 53 18.30 23.57 -9.73
N PHE A 54 19.44 22.95 -9.42
CA PHE A 54 20.04 21.92 -10.27
C PHE A 54 19.45 20.54 -9.99
N GLU A 55 19.58 19.63 -10.95
CA GLU A 55 18.93 18.32 -10.95
C GLU A 55 19.25 17.45 -9.74
N GLU A 56 20.45 17.56 -9.16
CA GLU A 56 20.82 16.83 -7.94
C GLU A 56 19.96 17.21 -6.73
N HIS A 57 19.33 18.39 -6.75
CA HIS A 57 18.45 18.90 -5.68
C HIS A 57 16.95 18.68 -5.96
N PHE A 58 16.57 18.17 -7.14
CA PHE A 58 15.15 18.06 -7.51
C PHE A 58 14.33 17.22 -6.55
N HIS A 59 14.90 16.12 -6.06
CA HIS A 59 14.21 15.25 -5.12
C HIS A 59 13.79 15.98 -3.84
N VAL A 60 14.66 16.85 -3.30
CA VAL A 60 14.35 17.69 -2.13
C VAL A 60 13.35 18.78 -2.49
N LEU A 61 13.54 19.47 -3.61
CA LEU A 61 12.64 20.52 -4.08
C LEU A 61 11.20 20.02 -4.25
N ILE A 62 11.02 18.87 -4.89
CA ILE A 62 9.71 18.24 -5.10
C ILE A 62 9.07 17.90 -3.75
N ALA A 63 9.85 17.35 -2.81
CA ALA A 63 9.36 17.05 -1.47
C ALA A 63 8.91 18.33 -0.73
N CYS A 64 9.69 19.41 -0.80
CA CYS A 64 9.35 20.71 -0.22
C CYS A 64 8.07 21.30 -0.81
N LEU A 65 7.95 21.34 -2.14
CA LEU A 65 6.76 21.86 -2.82
C LEU A 65 5.51 21.03 -2.49
N SER A 66 5.65 19.70 -2.47
CA SER A 66 4.56 18.80 -2.10
C SER A 66 4.12 19.02 -0.66
N SER A 67 5.07 19.19 0.26
CA SER A 67 4.80 19.52 1.66
C SER A 67 4.06 20.84 1.78
N LEU A 68 4.58 21.90 1.14
CA LEU A 68 4.03 23.24 1.19
C LEU A 68 2.60 23.27 0.65
N PHE A 69 2.37 22.72 -0.54
CA PHE A 69 1.03 22.71 -1.12
C PHE A 69 0.05 21.88 -0.32
N ARG A 70 0.49 20.80 0.32
CA ARG A 70 -0.35 20.04 1.24
C ARG A 70 -0.70 20.88 2.48
N THR A 71 0.27 21.53 3.11
CA THR A 71 0.01 22.41 4.26
C THR A 71 -0.97 23.52 3.89
N VAL A 72 -0.79 24.15 2.72
CA VAL A 72 -1.68 25.23 2.25
C VAL A 72 -3.08 24.69 1.92
N ALA A 73 -3.20 23.51 1.32
CA ALA A 73 -4.48 22.90 0.96
C ALA A 73 -5.27 22.34 2.17
N TYR A 74 -4.58 22.02 3.27
CA TYR A 74 -5.15 21.40 4.47
C TYR A 74 -4.85 22.21 5.73
N GLN A 75 -4.89 23.55 5.65
CA GLN A 75 -4.46 24.48 6.71
C GLN A 75 -5.06 24.23 8.11
N ASP A 76 -6.16 23.48 8.24
CA ASP A 76 -6.74 23.10 9.54
C ASP A 76 -6.11 21.85 10.21
N GLU A 77 -5.26 21.08 9.52
CA GLU A 77 -4.61 19.89 10.08
C GLU A 77 -3.09 20.09 10.24
N GLN A 78 -2.71 20.53 11.44
CA GLN A 78 -1.37 20.64 12.07
C GLN A 78 -0.08 20.55 11.20
N ASN A 79 0.80 21.54 11.45
CA ASN A 79 2.17 21.69 10.94
C ASN A 79 2.96 20.38 10.82
N MET A 80 3.25 19.98 9.59
CA MET A 80 4.14 18.88 9.24
C MET A 80 5.29 19.43 8.41
N THR A 81 6.53 19.26 8.88
CA THR A 81 7.73 19.82 8.24
C THR A 81 8.29 18.87 7.17
N VAL A 82 9.17 19.39 6.31
CA VAL A 82 9.89 18.59 5.29
C VAL A 82 10.73 17.49 5.94
N GLN A 83 11.32 17.78 7.10
CA GLN A 83 12.11 16.80 7.85
C GLN A 83 11.22 15.66 8.38
N ASP A 84 10.01 15.97 8.86
CA ASP A 84 9.04 14.97 9.30
C ASP A 84 8.58 14.05 8.16
N LEU A 85 8.51 14.58 6.93
CA LEU A 85 8.17 13.81 5.74
C LEU A 85 9.32 12.91 5.27
N TYR A 86 10.56 13.38 5.37
CA TYR A 86 11.74 12.58 5.04
C TYR A 86 11.91 11.41 6.01
N SER A 87 11.81 11.69 7.32
CA SER A 87 11.83 10.66 8.37
C SER A 87 10.69 9.65 8.17
N ARG A 88 9.47 10.11 7.89
CA ARG A 88 8.34 9.20 7.56
C ARG A 88 8.55 8.39 6.29
N ASN A 89 9.23 8.92 5.27
CA ASN A 89 9.53 8.16 4.05
C ASN A 89 10.60 7.10 4.28
N ILE A 90 11.60 7.40 5.13
CA ILE A 90 12.59 6.41 5.58
C ILE A 90 11.89 5.30 6.38
N GLU A 91 11.05 5.66 7.35
CA GLU A 91 10.24 4.68 8.10
C GLU A 91 9.34 3.87 7.16
N ARG A 92 8.66 4.49 6.20
CA ARG A 92 7.84 3.77 5.21
C ARG A 92 8.66 2.80 4.37
N ARG A 93 9.85 3.19 3.91
CA ARG A 93 10.76 2.29 3.17
C ARG A 93 11.30 1.16 4.04
N ALA A 94 11.48 1.40 5.34
CA ALA A 94 11.90 0.39 6.32
C ALA A 94 10.74 -0.47 6.86
N SER A 95 9.47 -0.12 6.61
CA SER A 95 8.30 -0.79 7.20
C SER A 95 7.65 -1.88 6.35
N GLY A 96 8.09 -2.09 5.11
CA GLY A 96 7.50 -3.10 4.23
C GLY A 96 8.03 -4.50 4.52
N ILE A 97 7.25 -5.56 4.21
CA ILE A 97 7.69 -6.97 4.36
C ILE A 97 9.09 -7.23 3.75
N LYS A 98 9.48 -6.50 2.70
CA LYS A 98 10.81 -6.63 2.07
C LYS A 98 11.98 -6.26 2.98
N SER A 99 11.76 -5.47 4.04
CA SER A 99 12.80 -5.12 5.02
C SER A 99 12.95 -6.18 6.12
N TRP A 100 12.00 -7.12 6.24
CA TRP A 100 12.08 -8.20 7.22
C TRP A 100 13.20 -9.18 6.87
N GLU A 101 13.73 -9.85 7.90
CA GLU A 101 14.62 -10.98 7.72
C GLU A 101 14.00 -12.00 6.75
N PRO A 102 14.78 -12.60 5.83
CA PRO A 102 14.28 -13.55 4.83
C PRO A 102 13.32 -14.59 5.39
N GLU A 103 13.65 -15.18 6.53
CA GLU A 103 12.88 -16.27 7.15
C GLU A 103 11.52 -15.82 7.71
N LEU A 104 11.31 -14.51 7.90
CA LEU A 104 10.05 -13.93 8.37
C LEU A 104 9.14 -13.49 7.23
N ARG A 105 9.68 -13.34 6.01
CA ARG A 105 8.88 -12.93 4.86
C ARG A 105 7.95 -14.08 4.44
N PRO A 106 6.64 -13.85 4.25
CA PRO A 106 5.68 -14.96 4.07
C PRO A 106 6.00 -15.92 2.91
N ARG A 107 6.48 -15.42 1.77
CA ARG A 107 6.78 -16.27 0.60
C ARG A 107 8.03 -17.11 0.84
N GLU A 108 9.08 -16.49 1.35
CA GLU A 108 10.35 -17.13 1.68
C GLU A 108 10.18 -18.13 2.83
N LYS A 109 9.49 -17.74 3.91
CA LYS A 109 9.11 -18.62 5.02
C LYS A 109 8.33 -19.85 4.54
N MET A 110 7.37 -19.68 3.63
CA MET A 110 6.59 -20.80 3.09
C MET A 110 7.46 -21.77 2.28
N LEU A 111 8.41 -21.26 1.51
CA LEU A 111 9.35 -22.08 0.73
C LEU A 111 10.31 -22.87 1.62
N GLU A 112 10.80 -22.26 2.70
CA GLU A 112 11.77 -22.86 3.60
C GLU A 112 11.13 -23.78 4.65
N ARG A 113 10.04 -23.33 5.29
CA ARG A 113 9.43 -23.98 6.46
C ARG A 113 8.13 -24.73 6.14
N GLY A 114 7.58 -24.56 4.94
CA GLY A 114 6.35 -25.22 4.51
C GLY A 114 5.06 -24.52 4.92
N ARG A 115 3.96 -24.92 4.27
CA ARG A 115 2.62 -24.29 4.42
C ARG A 115 1.99 -24.47 5.80
N ASP A 116 2.36 -25.53 6.52
CA ASP A 116 1.87 -25.87 7.86
C ASP A 116 2.45 -24.96 8.96
N LYS A 117 3.54 -24.25 8.68
CA LYS A 117 4.18 -23.30 9.59
C LYS A 117 3.72 -21.85 9.40
N MET A 118 2.76 -21.64 8.51
CA MET A 118 2.20 -20.32 8.21
C MET A 118 1.04 -20.03 9.15
N SER A 119 1.01 -18.83 9.70
CA SER A 119 -0.16 -18.31 10.40
C SER A 119 -1.28 -17.98 9.40
N ASN A 120 -2.53 -17.94 9.87
CA ASN A 120 -3.67 -17.53 9.05
C ASN A 120 -3.47 -16.13 8.46
N ALA A 121 -2.86 -15.21 9.23
CA ALA A 121 -2.57 -13.85 8.77
C ALA A 121 -1.56 -13.85 7.62
N GLU A 122 -0.49 -14.65 7.71
CA GLU A 122 0.50 -14.76 6.64
C GLU A 122 -0.09 -15.40 5.37
N LEU A 123 -0.90 -16.45 5.51
CA LEU A 123 -1.61 -17.07 4.37
C LEU A 123 -2.57 -16.10 3.70
N LEU A 124 -3.34 -15.36 4.49
CA LEU A 124 -4.26 -14.35 3.98
C LEU A 124 -3.51 -13.18 3.32
N ALA A 125 -2.40 -12.74 3.90
CA ALA A 125 -1.55 -11.69 3.34
C ALA A 125 -1.00 -12.05 1.95
N MET A 126 -0.72 -13.33 1.71
CA MET A 126 -0.29 -13.80 0.39
C MET A 126 -1.38 -13.66 -0.67
N LEU A 127 -2.64 -13.86 -0.32
CA LEU A 127 -3.79 -13.63 -1.21
C LEU A 127 -4.05 -12.13 -1.44
N ILE A 128 -3.89 -11.32 -0.39
CA ILE A 128 -3.98 -9.85 -0.48
C ILE A 128 -2.87 -9.28 -1.39
N GLY A 129 -1.69 -9.90 -1.38
CA GLY A 129 -0.55 -9.61 -2.25
C GLY A 129 0.26 -8.38 -1.84
N SER A 130 -0.40 -7.26 -1.51
CA SER A 130 0.25 -6.02 -1.07
C SER A 130 -0.53 -5.29 0.02
N GLY A 131 0.20 -4.68 0.95
CA GLY A 131 -0.35 -3.82 1.99
C GLY A 131 -0.74 -2.44 1.47
N THR A 132 -0.82 -1.47 2.38
CA THR A 132 -1.02 -0.05 2.08
C THR A 132 0.26 0.73 2.38
N PRO A 133 0.35 2.04 2.05
CA PRO A 133 1.47 2.87 2.50
C PRO A 133 1.59 3.02 4.03
N ARG A 134 0.62 2.53 4.81
CA ARG A 134 0.58 2.66 6.27
C ARG A 134 0.67 1.33 7.02
N GLU A 135 0.37 0.20 6.37
CA GLU A 135 0.36 -1.12 7.02
C GLU A 135 0.82 -2.21 6.02
N THR A 136 1.50 -3.26 6.50
CA THR A 136 1.91 -4.36 5.63
C THR A 136 0.72 -5.23 5.23
N ALA A 137 0.91 -6.13 4.25
CA ALA A 137 -0.13 -7.11 3.90
C ALA A 137 -0.45 -8.06 5.08
N VAL A 138 0.55 -8.36 5.94
CA VAL A 138 0.40 -9.20 7.12
C VAL A 138 -0.40 -8.47 8.20
N ASP A 139 -0.13 -7.19 8.44
CA ASP A 139 -0.89 -6.38 9.39
C ASP A 139 -2.35 -6.22 8.95
N LEU A 140 -2.57 -5.90 7.66
CA LEU A 140 -3.91 -5.80 7.08
C LEU A 140 -4.67 -7.13 7.22
N ALA A 141 -4.01 -8.26 6.93
CA ALA A 141 -4.59 -9.59 7.11
C ALA A 141 -4.93 -9.88 8.58
N GLY A 142 -4.03 -9.54 9.50
CA GLY A 142 -4.26 -9.66 10.95
C GLY A 142 -5.50 -8.89 11.39
N ARG A 143 -5.62 -7.63 10.98
CA ARG A 143 -6.78 -6.77 11.30
C ARG A 143 -8.10 -7.29 10.72
N ILE A 144 -8.06 -7.84 9.50
CA ILE A 144 -9.24 -8.49 8.90
C ILE A 144 -9.63 -9.74 9.71
N LEU A 145 -8.67 -10.58 10.09
CA LEU A 145 -8.93 -11.76 10.92
C LEU A 145 -9.47 -11.40 12.30
N GLU A 146 -8.92 -10.37 12.94
CA GLU A 146 -9.39 -9.87 14.23
C GLU A 146 -10.85 -9.43 14.18
N SER A 147 -11.30 -8.81 13.07
CA SER A 147 -12.70 -8.37 12.90
C SER A 147 -13.72 -9.51 13.00
N VAL A 148 -13.29 -10.75 12.75
CA VAL A 148 -14.11 -11.97 12.86
C VAL A 148 -13.67 -12.87 14.02
N GLY A 149 -12.83 -12.36 14.94
CA GLY A 149 -12.32 -13.10 16.09
C GLY A 149 -11.42 -14.28 15.71
N GLY A 150 -10.71 -14.19 14.59
CA GLY A 150 -9.84 -15.26 14.06
C GLY A 150 -10.59 -16.46 13.48
N ASN A 151 -11.94 -16.40 13.39
CA ASN A 151 -12.76 -17.49 12.90
C ASN A 151 -12.82 -17.50 11.36
N LEU A 152 -12.16 -18.48 10.74
CA LEU A 152 -12.10 -18.61 9.28
C LEU A 152 -13.45 -18.91 8.63
N LEU A 153 -14.40 -19.55 9.34
CA LEU A 153 -15.76 -19.76 8.82
C LEU A 153 -16.49 -18.42 8.73
N LYS A 154 -16.42 -17.60 9.78
CA LYS A 154 -16.99 -16.23 9.74
C LYS A 154 -16.30 -15.36 8.70
N LEU A 155 -14.99 -15.52 8.52
CA LEU A 155 -14.26 -14.84 7.45
C LEU A 155 -14.81 -15.23 6.06
N SER A 156 -15.14 -16.50 5.86
CA SER A 156 -15.70 -17.00 4.60
C SER A 156 -17.13 -16.52 4.32
N ASP A 157 -17.87 -16.12 5.36
CA ASP A 157 -19.23 -15.60 5.26
C ASP A 157 -19.30 -14.08 4.96
N LEU A 158 -18.16 -13.37 5.02
CA LEU A 158 -18.11 -11.94 4.71
C LEU A 158 -18.41 -11.67 3.23
N GLU A 159 -19.18 -10.62 2.98
CA GLU A 159 -19.48 -10.19 1.62
C GLU A 159 -18.40 -9.24 1.08
N LEU A 160 -18.42 -8.99 -0.24
CA LEU A 160 -17.51 -8.05 -0.88
C LEU A 160 -17.54 -6.68 -0.21
N SER A 161 -18.72 -6.22 0.20
CA SER A 161 -18.90 -4.93 0.87
C SER A 161 -18.21 -4.87 2.24
N ASP A 162 -18.16 -5.97 2.98
CA ASP A 162 -17.50 -6.05 4.29
C ASP A 162 -15.98 -5.95 4.15
N TYR A 163 -15.40 -6.69 3.21
CA TYR A 163 -13.97 -6.59 2.90
C TYR A 163 -13.58 -5.20 2.40
N CYS A 164 -14.40 -4.57 1.56
CA CYS A 164 -14.10 -3.24 1.02
C CYS A 164 -14.13 -2.10 2.07
N ARG A 165 -14.60 -2.36 3.30
CA ARG A 165 -14.47 -1.40 4.42
C ARG A 165 -13.02 -1.24 4.90
N PHE A 166 -12.16 -2.21 4.61
CA PHE A 166 -10.76 -2.17 4.99
C PHE A 166 -9.96 -1.36 3.97
N VAL A 167 -9.26 -0.31 4.43
CA VAL A 167 -8.39 0.50 3.56
C VAL A 167 -7.38 -0.42 2.85
N GLY A 168 -7.31 -0.34 1.52
CA GLY A 168 -6.44 -1.19 0.71
C GLY A 168 -7.07 -2.48 0.20
N MET A 169 -8.32 -2.77 0.55
CA MET A 169 -9.11 -3.91 0.06
C MET A 169 -10.07 -3.48 -1.06
N GLY A 170 -9.58 -3.52 -2.30
CA GLY A 170 -10.41 -3.34 -3.49
C GLY A 170 -11.08 -4.63 -3.95
N VAL A 171 -11.93 -4.51 -4.97
CA VAL A 171 -12.66 -5.64 -5.59
C VAL A 171 -11.71 -6.78 -5.97
N ALA A 172 -10.56 -6.49 -6.61
CA ALA A 172 -9.63 -7.52 -7.07
C ALA A 172 -9.06 -8.38 -5.93
N LYS A 173 -8.58 -7.75 -4.85
CA LYS A 173 -8.03 -8.45 -3.68
C LYS A 173 -9.10 -9.26 -2.94
N THR A 174 -10.28 -8.68 -2.83
CA THR A 174 -11.44 -9.32 -2.21
C THR A 174 -11.87 -10.56 -2.99
N CYS A 175 -11.98 -10.47 -4.32
CA CYS A 175 -12.28 -11.63 -5.17
C CYS A 175 -11.25 -12.75 -5.02
N SER A 176 -9.96 -12.42 -4.83
CA SER A 176 -8.93 -13.44 -4.59
C SER A 176 -9.18 -14.23 -3.31
N ILE A 177 -9.56 -13.55 -2.22
CA ILE A 177 -9.89 -14.19 -0.94
C ILE A 177 -11.15 -15.04 -1.07
N LEU A 178 -12.23 -14.46 -1.62
CA LEU A 178 -13.50 -15.16 -1.80
C LEU A 178 -13.34 -16.41 -2.67
N ALA A 179 -12.55 -16.33 -3.75
CA ALA A 179 -12.24 -17.49 -4.59
C ALA A 179 -11.48 -18.57 -3.80
N ALA A 180 -10.49 -18.20 -3.00
CA ALA A 180 -9.74 -19.15 -2.17
C ALA A 180 -10.63 -19.82 -1.11
N MET A 181 -11.52 -19.06 -0.45
CA MET A 181 -12.48 -19.57 0.53
C MET A 181 -13.48 -20.54 -0.12
N GLU A 182 -14.00 -20.19 -1.29
CA GLU A 182 -14.94 -21.05 -2.03
C GLU A 182 -14.26 -22.35 -2.48
N LEU A 183 -13.01 -22.30 -2.94
CA LEU A 183 -12.23 -23.51 -3.22
C LEU A 183 -12.05 -24.38 -1.97
N ALA A 184 -11.70 -23.79 -0.83
CA ALA A 184 -11.57 -24.52 0.43
C ALA A 184 -12.90 -25.18 0.84
N LYS A 185 -14.02 -24.47 0.70
CA LYS A 185 -15.36 -24.99 0.99
C LYS A 185 -15.74 -26.18 0.10
N ARG A 186 -15.37 -26.15 -1.19
CA ARG A 186 -15.58 -27.28 -2.12
C ARG A 186 -14.68 -28.48 -1.81
N MET A 187 -13.44 -28.22 -1.39
CA MET A 187 -12.48 -29.27 -1.03
C MET A 187 -12.86 -29.98 0.28
N TYR A 188 -13.38 -29.25 1.28
CA TYR A 188 -13.69 -29.80 2.61
C TYR A 188 -14.51 -31.10 2.59
N PRO A 189 -15.67 -31.20 1.90
CA PRO A 189 -16.42 -32.45 1.82
C PRO A 189 -15.69 -33.56 1.06
N MET A 190 -14.86 -33.22 0.06
CA MET A 190 -14.06 -34.18 -0.70
C MET A 190 -12.93 -34.80 0.13
N LEU A 191 -12.41 -34.04 1.10
CA LEU A 191 -11.45 -34.53 2.08
C LEU A 191 -12.10 -35.40 3.15
N ASN A 192 -13.43 -35.30 3.32
CA ASN A 192 -14.20 -36.03 4.33
C ASN A 192 -14.78 -37.38 3.84
N VAL A 193 -14.20 -37.98 2.78
CA VAL A 193 -14.57 -39.34 2.34
C VAL A 193 -13.85 -40.39 3.19
N VAL A 194 -14.24 -40.48 4.47
CA VAL A 194 -14.37 -41.78 5.14
C VAL A 194 -15.80 -41.82 5.67
N PRO A 195 -16.68 -42.67 5.12
CA PRO A 195 -18.00 -42.85 5.71
C PRO A 195 -17.80 -43.51 7.08
N VAL A 196 -18.06 -42.77 8.16
CA VAL A 196 -18.29 -43.38 9.47
C VAL A 196 -19.52 -44.26 9.30
N LYS A 197 -19.33 -45.56 9.09
CA LYS A 197 -20.37 -46.54 9.36
C LYS A 197 -20.73 -46.35 10.83
N LYS A 198 -21.90 -45.75 11.09
CA LYS A 198 -22.56 -45.92 12.39
C LYS A 198 -22.81 -47.42 12.53
N VAL A 199 -21.93 -48.10 13.27
CA VAL A 199 -22.22 -49.45 13.74
C VAL A 199 -23.42 -49.29 14.66
N GLN A 200 -24.59 -49.75 14.21
CA GLN A 200 -25.69 -50.00 15.12
C GLN A 200 -25.24 -51.14 16.02
N VAL A 201 -24.83 -50.81 17.25
CA VAL A 201 -24.67 -51.81 18.29
C VAL A 201 -26.09 -52.20 18.71
N SER A 202 -26.56 -53.34 18.21
CA SER A 202 -27.73 -54.02 18.76
C SER A 202 -27.38 -54.47 20.18
N SER A 203 -27.74 -53.65 21.16
CA SER A 203 -27.67 -54.03 22.57
C SER A 203 -28.86 -54.93 22.89
N GLY A 204 -28.59 -56.14 23.41
CA GLY A 204 -29.60 -56.90 24.17
C GLY A 204 -29.92 -58.33 23.73
N ALA A 205 -28.93 -59.20 23.54
CA ALA A 205 -29.14 -60.64 23.77
C ALA A 205 -28.77 -60.94 25.22
N GLY A 206 -29.76 -60.93 26.11
CA GLY A 206 -29.60 -61.36 27.50
C GLY A 206 -29.38 -62.87 27.55
N ILE A 207 -28.13 -63.27 27.76
CA ILE A 207 -27.79 -64.64 28.17
C ILE A 207 -28.16 -64.76 29.65
N ARG A 208 -29.16 -65.59 29.96
CA ARG A 208 -29.39 -66.11 31.32
C ARG A 208 -28.65 -67.44 31.47
N PRO A 209 -27.87 -67.66 32.53
CA PRO A 209 -27.37 -68.99 32.85
C PRO A 209 -28.51 -69.86 33.41
N ALA A 210 -28.45 -71.15 33.08
CA ALA A 210 -29.34 -72.17 33.61
C ALA A 210 -29.13 -72.34 35.12
N ILE A 211 -30.22 -72.64 35.82
CA ILE A 211 -30.20 -73.27 37.14
C ILE A 211 -31.25 -74.39 37.08
N ASP A 212 -30.83 -75.55 37.57
CA ASP A 212 -31.50 -76.86 37.54
C ASP A 212 -32.84 -76.89 38.29
#